data_AF-A0A926X777-F1
#
_entry.id   AF-A0A926X777-F1
#
_cell.length_a   1.000
_cell.length_b   1.000
_cell.length_c   1.000
_cell.angle_alpha   90.00
_cell.angle_beta   90.00
_cell.angle_gamma   90.00
#
_symmetry.space_group_name_H-M   'P 1'
#
loop_
_entity.id
_entity.type
_entity.pdbx_description
1 polymer ?
#
loop_
_entity_poly.entity_id
_entity_poly.type
_entity_poly.pdbx_seq_one_letter_code
_entity_poly.pdbx_strand_id
1 'polypeptide(L)'
;MTEVEEPRGITFIKDALAERLGRPAATRVAKSNSSEWYIFDPCFSVIQRGVGSAIRGYRSGIQVHNEEISFFNVHSRTPAKLLRTNLKQRPEALINAAEGCLHLRDYHYLHYSSRKVCRQTGAKKWVDTVRIIESPTWKDFKRELEADLSGIANDLFPELPSAGKVGTGESIRGSDFCLLLANYHQIEFARTDEIAAQRAAEVIDAAWHLFSCLYPWESPKKRDASLRRAMLSNPGLCNCEYSQIVGAPTSDCDGSAVEAAHIIPYARGGSDRSWNGIWLCAKHHRMTEGRLVGCRDHSNLSVVRVRFLVH
;
A
#
# COMPACT_ATOMS: atom_id res chain seq x y z
N MET A 1 28.45 -8.88 -12.40
CA MET A 1 27.40 -9.55 -11.61
C MET A 1 26.53 -10.27 -12.62
N THR A 2 26.56 -11.59 -12.64
CA THR A 2 25.61 -12.39 -13.43
C THR A 2 24.21 -12.03 -12.97
N GLU A 3 23.35 -11.61 -13.91
CA GLU A 3 21.93 -11.42 -13.63
C GLU A 3 21.39 -12.77 -13.16
N VAL A 4 20.83 -12.79 -11.94
CA VAL A 4 20.14 -13.98 -11.46
C VAL A 4 18.84 -14.04 -12.26
N GLU A 5 18.75 -15.05 -13.11
CA GLU A 5 17.56 -15.31 -13.91
C GLU A 5 16.36 -15.56 -12.98
N GLU A 6 15.22 -14.95 -13.30
CA GLU A 6 14.00 -15.14 -12.52
C GLU A 6 13.47 -16.56 -12.71
N PRO A 7 13.18 -17.30 -11.62
CA PRO A 7 12.49 -18.57 -11.74
C PRO A 7 11.12 -18.41 -12.41
N ARG A 8 10.68 -19.46 -13.11
CA ARG A 8 9.44 -19.45 -13.91
C ARG A 8 8.23 -18.97 -13.09
N GLY A 9 8.03 -19.50 -11.89
CA GLY A 9 6.93 -19.11 -11.02
C GLY A 9 7.00 -17.66 -10.54
N ILE A 10 8.19 -17.09 -10.35
CA ILE A 10 8.37 -15.68 -10.02
C ILE A 10 7.86 -14.79 -11.17
N THR A 11 8.15 -15.17 -12.41
CA THR A 11 7.66 -14.45 -13.59
C THR A 11 6.13 -14.44 -13.65
N PHE A 12 5.46 -15.59 -13.44
CA PHE A 12 3.99 -15.64 -13.41
C PHE A 12 3.37 -14.77 -12.31
N ILE A 13 3.94 -14.77 -11.10
CA ILE A 13 3.45 -13.93 -9.99
C ILE A 13 3.66 -12.45 -10.31
N LYS A 14 4.81 -12.08 -10.90
CA LYS A 14 5.09 -10.72 -11.35
C LYS A 14 4.10 -10.25 -12.41
N ASP A 15 3.83 -11.09 -13.40
CA ASP A 15 2.94 -10.75 -14.51
C ASP A 15 1.49 -10.62 -14.03
N ALA A 16 1.02 -11.54 -13.18
CA ALA A 16 -0.28 -11.43 -12.53
C ALA A 16 -0.43 -10.14 -11.70
N LEU A 17 0.62 -9.77 -10.94
CA LEU A 17 0.61 -8.50 -10.22
C LEU A 17 0.60 -7.30 -11.17
N ALA A 18 1.37 -7.34 -12.26
CA ALA A 18 1.43 -6.27 -13.24
C ALA A 18 0.07 -6.06 -13.94
N GLU A 19 -0.59 -7.16 -14.32
CA GLU A 19 -1.95 -7.15 -14.86
C GLU A 19 -2.92 -6.52 -13.86
N ARG A 20 -2.91 -6.99 -12.61
CA ARG A 20 -3.80 -6.47 -11.57
C ARG A 20 -3.58 -4.98 -11.28
N LEU A 21 -2.34 -4.53 -11.34
CA LEU A 21 -1.95 -3.13 -11.18
C LEU A 21 -2.32 -2.26 -12.39
N GLY A 22 -2.48 -2.83 -13.58
CA GLY A 22 -2.55 -2.11 -14.85
C GLY A 22 -1.24 -1.37 -15.19
N ARG A 23 -0.11 -1.78 -14.61
CA ARG A 23 1.24 -1.22 -14.84
C ARG A 23 2.32 -2.24 -14.47
N PRO A 24 3.57 -2.08 -14.95
CA PRO A 24 4.63 -3.04 -14.65
C PRO A 24 4.89 -3.23 -13.14
N ALA A 25 4.92 -4.48 -12.70
CA ALA A 25 5.45 -4.89 -11.41
C ALA A 25 6.99 -5.05 -11.49
N ALA A 26 7.64 -5.14 -10.33
CA ALA A 26 9.06 -5.44 -10.24
C ALA A 26 9.35 -6.59 -9.28
N THR A 27 10.47 -7.23 -9.52
CA THR A 27 11.03 -8.33 -8.75
C THR A 27 12.36 -7.89 -8.14
N ARG A 28 12.73 -8.55 -7.05
CA ARG A 28 14.05 -8.42 -6.44
C ARG A 28 14.43 -9.66 -5.68
N VAL A 29 15.60 -10.20 -5.97
CA VAL A 29 16.24 -11.22 -5.14
C VAL A 29 16.96 -10.60 -3.93
N ALA A 30 16.92 -11.26 -2.78
CA ALA A 30 17.67 -10.83 -1.61
C ALA A 30 19.18 -11.05 -1.84
N LYS A 31 20.00 -10.03 -1.55
CA LYS A 31 21.46 -10.11 -1.77
C LYS A 31 22.15 -11.26 -1.01
N SER A 32 21.61 -11.60 0.16
CA SER A 32 22.14 -12.62 1.06
C SER A 32 21.50 -14.00 0.86
N ASN A 33 20.42 -14.09 0.07
CA ASN A 33 19.71 -15.33 -0.15
C ASN A 33 19.08 -15.35 -1.55
N SER A 34 19.65 -16.14 -2.46
CA SER A 34 19.17 -16.25 -3.84
C SER A 34 17.83 -17.00 -3.98
N SER A 35 17.35 -17.67 -2.93
CA SER A 35 16.03 -18.30 -2.89
C SER A 35 14.92 -17.37 -2.38
N GLU A 36 15.29 -16.17 -1.93
CA GLU A 36 14.33 -15.20 -1.39
C GLU A 36 14.05 -14.10 -2.43
N TRP A 37 12.83 -14.08 -2.94
CA TRP A 37 12.35 -13.15 -3.95
C TRP A 37 11.24 -12.26 -3.42
N TYR A 38 11.23 -11.00 -3.84
CA TYR A 38 10.20 -10.03 -3.54
C TYR A 38 9.56 -9.55 -4.84
N ILE A 39 8.24 -9.60 -4.93
CA ILE A 39 7.43 -9.11 -6.04
C ILE A 39 6.57 -7.95 -5.52
N PHE A 40 6.71 -6.78 -6.13
CA PHE A 40 6.16 -5.54 -5.58
C PHE A 40 5.82 -4.51 -6.66
N ASP A 41 5.04 -3.50 -6.28
CA ASP A 41 4.74 -2.35 -7.12
C ASP A 41 5.89 -1.31 -7.03
N PRO A 42 6.53 -0.95 -8.17
CA PRO A 42 7.55 0.09 -8.21
C PRO A 42 7.11 1.45 -7.65
N CYS A 43 5.80 1.73 -7.54
CA CYS A 43 5.29 2.96 -6.92
C CYS A 43 5.56 3.04 -5.41
N PHE A 44 5.68 1.92 -4.69
CA PHE A 44 6.12 1.94 -3.28
C PHE A 44 7.46 2.68 -3.16
N SER A 45 8.32 2.45 -4.17
CA SER A 45 9.22 3.41 -4.80
C SER A 45 9.31 4.83 -4.26
N VAL A 46 8.28 5.53 -4.71
CA VAL A 46 8.08 6.96 -4.70
C VAL A 46 7.45 7.34 -3.38
N ILE A 47 6.56 6.49 -2.85
CA ILE A 47 5.92 6.67 -1.54
C ILE A 47 6.98 6.73 -0.43
N GLN A 48 8.04 5.94 -0.50
CA GLN A 48 9.13 5.99 0.49
C GLN A 48 10.10 7.16 0.28
N ARG A 49 10.41 7.52 -0.99
CA ARG A 49 11.27 8.67 -1.32
C ARG A 49 10.62 10.01 -0.96
N GLY A 50 9.30 10.14 -1.14
CA GLY A 50 8.53 11.32 -0.76
C GLY A 50 8.55 11.63 0.75
N VAL A 51 9.03 10.68 1.57
CA VAL A 51 9.13 10.79 3.03
C VAL A 51 10.60 10.82 3.50
N GLY A 52 11.57 11.03 2.59
CA GLY A 52 12.98 11.26 2.94
C GLY A 52 13.77 10.02 3.36
N SER A 53 13.29 8.80 3.07
CA SER A 53 14.05 7.58 3.37
C SER A 53 15.05 7.27 2.25
N ALA A 54 16.34 7.22 2.59
CA ALA A 54 17.43 6.86 1.69
C ALA A 54 17.57 5.34 1.43
N ILE A 55 16.74 4.51 2.08
CA ILE A 55 16.87 3.04 2.03
C ILE A 55 16.30 2.52 0.71
N ARG A 56 17.14 1.81 -0.05
CA ARG A 56 16.78 1.14 -1.30
C ARG A 56 16.45 -0.33 -1.02
N GLY A 57 15.23 -0.64 -0.61
CA GLY A 57 14.87 -1.97 -0.13
C GLY A 57 13.38 -2.20 0.02
N TYR A 58 12.65 -2.46 -1.06
CA TYR A 58 11.27 -2.95 -0.94
C TYR A 58 11.29 -4.39 -0.49
N ARG A 59 10.77 -4.61 0.72
CA ARG A 59 10.45 -5.93 1.30
C ARG A 59 8.98 -5.93 1.77
N SER A 60 8.12 -5.32 0.95
CA SER A 60 6.68 -5.19 1.19
C SER A 60 5.95 -5.57 -0.09
N GLY A 61 4.99 -6.48 0.00
CA GLY A 61 4.26 -7.03 -1.14
C GLY A 61 4.18 -8.55 -1.05
N ILE A 62 4.49 -9.23 -2.15
CA ILE A 62 4.57 -10.70 -2.18
C ILE A 62 6.02 -11.12 -2.00
N GLN A 63 6.26 -12.10 -1.13
CA GLN A 63 7.55 -12.74 -0.95
C GLN A 63 7.43 -14.20 -1.37
N VAL A 64 8.46 -14.70 -2.04
CA VAL A 64 8.70 -16.13 -2.22
C VAL A 64 9.98 -16.51 -1.49
N HIS A 65 9.87 -17.44 -0.54
CA HIS A 65 11.00 -17.89 0.26
C HIS A 65 10.71 -19.30 0.80
N ASN A 66 11.69 -20.20 0.80
CA ASN A 66 11.54 -21.57 1.31
C ASN A 66 10.30 -22.30 0.77
N GLU A 67 10.06 -22.22 -0.54
CA GLU A 67 8.90 -22.84 -1.21
C GLU A 67 7.53 -22.27 -0.79
N GLU A 68 7.50 -21.15 -0.08
CA GLU A 68 6.28 -20.48 0.37
C GLU A 68 6.07 -19.16 -0.37
N ILE A 69 4.82 -18.84 -0.69
CA ILE A 69 4.38 -17.54 -1.17
C ILE A 69 3.61 -16.87 -0.04
N SER A 70 4.07 -15.69 0.37
CA SER A 70 3.49 -14.97 1.50
C SER A 70 3.25 -13.50 1.18
N PHE A 71 2.18 -12.93 1.75
CA PHE A 71 2.07 -11.48 1.85
C PHE A 71 3.00 -11.03 2.97
N PHE A 72 3.98 -10.22 2.62
CA PHE A 72 5.08 -9.89 3.52
C PHE A 72 5.24 -8.37 3.64
N ASN A 73 5.53 -7.90 4.84
CA ASN A 73 5.97 -6.54 5.07
C ASN A 73 7.11 -6.53 6.09
N VAL A 74 8.26 -5.99 5.68
CA VAL A 74 9.46 -5.94 6.51
C VAL A 74 10.26 -4.65 6.25
N HIS A 75 10.79 -4.09 7.35
CA HIS A 75 11.76 -2.98 7.39
C HIS A 75 11.35 -1.63 6.76
N SER A 76 10.08 -1.46 6.38
CA SER A 76 9.59 -0.22 5.74
C SER A 76 8.58 0.52 6.63
N ARG A 77 9.03 1.54 7.38
CA ARG A 77 8.18 2.28 8.36
C ARG A 77 6.91 2.86 7.74
N THR A 78 7.02 3.40 6.51
CA THR A 78 5.87 4.01 5.82
C THR A 78 4.85 2.95 5.36
N PRO A 79 5.22 1.92 4.57
CA PRO A 79 4.35 0.77 4.30
C PRO A 79 3.77 0.10 5.54
N ALA A 80 4.55 -0.12 6.60
CA ALA A 80 4.05 -0.70 7.85
C ALA A 80 2.98 0.18 8.51
N LYS A 81 3.19 1.52 8.51
CA LYS A 81 2.20 2.47 9.01
C LYS A 81 0.93 2.46 8.16
N LEU A 82 1.05 2.46 6.84
CA LEU A 82 -0.08 2.40 5.90
C LEU A 82 -0.86 1.09 6.07
N LEU A 83 -0.16 -0.05 6.05
CA LEU A 83 -0.73 -1.38 6.27
C LEU A 83 -1.53 -1.39 7.55
N ARG A 84 -0.94 -0.98 8.67
CA ARG A 84 -1.64 -0.93 9.96
C ARG A 84 -2.85 0.01 9.93
N THR A 85 -2.71 1.22 9.39
CA THR A 85 -3.79 2.21 9.35
C THR A 85 -4.98 1.74 8.50
N ASN A 86 -4.70 1.05 7.40
CA ASN A 86 -5.71 0.60 6.45
C ASN A 86 -6.33 -0.72 6.87
N LEU A 87 -5.53 -1.65 7.39
CA LEU A 87 -6.01 -2.93 7.90
C LEU A 87 -6.91 -2.76 9.13
N LYS A 88 -6.72 -1.69 9.93
CA LYS A 88 -7.69 -1.30 10.98
C LYS A 88 -9.08 -0.99 10.44
N GLN A 89 -9.18 -0.52 9.19
CA GLN A 89 -10.45 -0.20 8.55
C GLN A 89 -11.04 -1.41 7.82
N ARG A 90 -10.19 -2.39 7.47
CA ARG A 90 -10.56 -3.60 6.72
C ARG A 90 -9.87 -4.86 7.28
N PRO A 91 -10.11 -5.21 8.55
CA PRO A 91 -9.46 -6.36 9.17
C PRO A 91 -9.80 -7.68 8.48
N GLU A 92 -10.97 -7.77 7.80
CA GLU A 92 -11.42 -8.90 6.99
C GLU A 92 -10.48 -9.24 5.83
N ALA A 93 -9.64 -8.29 5.37
CA ALA A 93 -8.67 -8.54 4.32
C ALA A 93 -7.69 -9.68 4.66
N LEU A 94 -7.43 -9.93 5.94
CA LEU A 94 -6.61 -11.07 6.40
C LEU A 94 -7.26 -12.40 6.06
N ILE A 95 -8.53 -12.55 6.45
CA ILE A 95 -9.30 -13.78 6.25
C ILE A 95 -9.53 -13.99 4.76
N ASN A 96 -9.93 -12.94 4.03
CA ASN A 96 -10.20 -13.06 2.60
C ASN A 96 -8.96 -13.51 1.80
N ALA A 97 -7.78 -12.97 2.13
CA ALA A 97 -6.53 -13.36 1.47
C ALA A 97 -6.15 -14.81 1.79
N ALA A 98 -6.29 -15.22 3.06
CA ALA A 98 -6.03 -16.59 3.44
C ALA A 98 -7.06 -17.55 2.80
N GLU A 99 -8.35 -17.25 2.91
CA GLU A 99 -9.45 -18.08 2.42
C GLU A 99 -9.41 -18.26 0.89
N GLY A 100 -9.07 -17.20 0.15
CA GLY A 100 -8.98 -17.23 -1.31
C GLY A 100 -7.88 -18.14 -1.86
N CYS A 101 -6.88 -18.48 -1.04
CA CYS A 101 -5.76 -19.34 -1.45
C CYS A 101 -5.74 -20.71 -0.76
N LEU A 102 -6.86 -21.17 -0.18
CA LEU A 102 -6.88 -22.41 0.61
C LEU A 102 -6.47 -23.65 -0.18
N HIS A 103 -6.88 -23.75 -1.44
CA HIS A 103 -6.55 -24.89 -2.31
C HIS A 103 -5.10 -24.88 -2.80
N LEU A 104 -4.32 -23.85 -2.45
CA LEU A 104 -2.92 -23.68 -2.87
C LEU A 104 -1.93 -23.94 -1.73
N ARG A 105 -2.38 -24.29 -0.53
CA ARG A 105 -1.50 -24.59 0.61
C ARG A 105 -2.11 -25.63 1.55
N ASP A 106 -1.24 -26.34 2.25
CA ASP A 106 -1.63 -27.41 3.19
C ASP A 106 -1.51 -26.99 4.66
N TYR A 107 -0.98 -25.79 4.90
CA TYR A 107 -0.77 -25.23 6.23
C TYR A 107 -1.19 -23.76 6.25
N HIS A 108 -1.42 -23.22 7.45
CA HIS A 108 -1.88 -21.84 7.60
C HIS A 108 -1.12 -21.17 8.73
N TYR A 109 -0.50 -20.03 8.45
CA TYR A 109 0.10 -19.22 9.49
C TYR A 109 0.01 -17.72 9.19
N LEU A 110 0.01 -16.94 10.28
CA LEU A 110 0.19 -15.50 10.30
C LEU A 110 1.26 -15.18 11.36
N HIS A 111 2.36 -14.58 10.92
CA HIS A 111 3.41 -14.07 11.79
C HIS A 111 3.34 -12.55 11.82
N TYR A 112 3.40 -11.95 13.00
CA TYR A 112 3.46 -10.50 13.12
C TYR A 112 4.16 -10.02 14.39
N SER A 113 4.76 -8.83 14.33
CA SER A 113 5.29 -8.15 15.53
C SER A 113 4.16 -7.47 16.32
N SER A 114 4.04 -7.80 17.61
CA SER A 114 3.01 -7.30 18.53
C SER A 114 3.46 -6.11 19.38
N ARG A 115 2.64 -5.05 19.39
CA ARG A 115 2.80 -3.86 20.23
C ARG A 115 2.35 -4.10 21.66
N LYS A 116 1.32 -4.90 21.88
CA LYS A 116 0.79 -5.31 23.19
C LYS A 116 1.87 -6.04 23.97
N VAL A 117 2.54 -7.02 23.36
CA VAL A 117 3.65 -7.74 23.98
C VAL A 117 4.76 -6.78 24.38
N CYS A 118 5.22 -5.93 23.45
CA CYS A 118 6.25 -4.93 23.74
C CYS A 118 5.90 -4.03 24.93
N ARG A 119 4.65 -3.58 25.04
CA ARG A 119 4.17 -2.76 26.17
C ARG A 119 4.09 -3.53 27.48
N GLN A 120 3.67 -4.80 27.45
CA GLN A 120 3.48 -5.61 28.65
C GLN A 120 4.80 -6.12 29.22
N THR A 121 5.76 -6.50 28.37
CA THR A 121 7.02 -7.12 28.78
C THR A 121 8.20 -6.15 28.79
N GLY A 122 8.03 -4.95 28.19
CA GLY A 122 9.14 -4.03 27.95
C GLY A 122 10.12 -4.53 26.88
N ALA A 123 9.69 -5.46 26.01
CA ALA A 123 10.53 -6.05 24.98
C ALA A 123 11.23 -4.97 24.13
N LYS A 124 12.55 -5.12 24.00
CA LYS A 124 13.41 -4.23 23.20
C LYS A 124 13.92 -4.87 21.92
N LYS A 125 13.76 -6.18 21.77
CA LYS A 125 14.16 -6.93 20.57
C LYS A 125 12.92 -7.43 19.85
N TRP A 126 13.05 -7.62 18.54
CA TRP A 126 11.97 -8.14 17.71
C TRP A 126 11.51 -9.54 18.12
N VAL A 127 12.44 -10.46 18.37
CA VAL A 127 12.13 -11.87 18.64
C VAL A 127 11.18 -12.00 19.83
N ASP A 128 11.32 -11.08 20.79
CA ASP A 128 10.51 -10.99 21.99
C ASP A 128 9.10 -10.38 21.73
N THR A 129 8.80 -9.98 20.49
CA THR A 129 7.52 -9.37 20.08
C THR A 129 6.77 -10.19 19.02
N VAL A 130 7.39 -11.24 18.48
CA VAL A 130 6.77 -12.06 17.43
C VAL A 130 5.60 -12.85 18.00
N ARG A 131 4.48 -12.78 17.29
CA ARG A 131 3.31 -13.63 17.50
C ARG A 131 3.12 -14.49 16.27
N ILE A 132 2.78 -15.73 16.51
CA ILE A 132 2.50 -16.75 15.51
C ILE A 132 1.10 -17.26 15.82
N ILE A 133 0.23 -17.19 14.81
CA ILE A 133 -1.03 -17.91 14.76
C ILE A 133 -0.83 -18.94 13.66
N GLU A 134 -0.98 -20.22 13.97
CA GLU A 134 -0.75 -21.29 13.00
C GLU A 134 -1.66 -22.50 13.24
N SER A 135 -2.02 -23.18 12.16
CA SER A 135 -2.79 -24.42 12.25
C SER A 135 -2.67 -25.25 10.97
N PRO A 136 -2.70 -26.60 11.08
CA PRO A 136 -2.89 -27.47 9.92
C PRO A 136 -4.33 -27.45 9.38
N THR A 137 -5.31 -26.89 10.10
CA THR A 137 -6.70 -26.84 9.61
C THR A 137 -7.18 -25.40 9.44
N TRP A 138 -7.82 -25.13 8.30
CA TRP A 138 -8.41 -23.82 8.04
C TRP A 138 -9.41 -23.41 9.11
N LYS A 139 -10.22 -24.37 9.58
CA LYS A 139 -11.26 -24.12 10.58
C LYS A 139 -10.68 -23.56 11.88
N ASP A 140 -9.59 -24.14 12.37
CA ASP A 140 -8.98 -23.68 13.62
C ASP A 140 -8.22 -22.36 13.42
N PHE A 141 -7.48 -22.21 12.32
CA PHE A 141 -6.81 -20.96 11.97
C PHE A 141 -7.79 -19.78 11.83
N LYS A 142 -8.88 -19.98 11.08
CA LYS A 142 -9.93 -18.97 10.87
C LYS A 142 -10.59 -18.58 12.20
N ARG A 143 -10.92 -19.56 13.05
CA ARG A 143 -11.49 -19.31 14.38
C ARG A 143 -10.58 -18.42 15.24
N GLU A 144 -9.28 -18.66 15.21
CA GLU A 144 -8.32 -17.86 15.97
C GLU A 144 -8.19 -16.43 15.42
N LEU A 145 -8.17 -16.27 14.10
CA LEU A 145 -8.20 -14.93 13.48
C LEU A 145 -9.49 -14.18 13.81
N GLU A 146 -10.65 -14.81 13.70
CA GLU A 146 -11.96 -14.20 13.96
C GLU A 146 -12.15 -13.80 15.42
N ALA A 147 -11.53 -14.51 16.36
CA ALA A 147 -11.63 -14.24 17.79
C ALA A 147 -11.10 -12.85 18.19
N ASP A 148 -10.07 -12.32 17.51
CA ASP A 148 -9.50 -10.99 17.79
C ASP A 148 -9.04 -10.25 16.52
N LEU A 149 -9.77 -10.36 15.40
CA LEU A 149 -9.32 -9.82 14.11
C LEU A 149 -9.01 -8.31 14.17
N SER A 150 -9.88 -7.55 14.83
CA SER A 150 -9.69 -6.12 15.05
C SER A 150 -8.55 -5.83 16.04
N GLY A 151 -8.36 -6.67 17.06
CA GLY A 151 -7.23 -6.53 17.98
C GLY A 151 -5.90 -6.82 17.33
N ILE A 152 -5.82 -7.82 16.44
CA ILE A 152 -4.62 -8.13 15.64
C ILE A 152 -4.22 -6.89 14.81
N ALA A 153 -5.15 -6.33 14.03
CA ALA A 153 -4.89 -5.13 13.23
C ALA A 153 -4.46 -3.91 14.10
N ASN A 154 -4.98 -3.80 15.32
CA ASN A 154 -4.58 -2.76 16.27
C ASN A 154 -3.21 -2.98 16.90
N ASP A 155 -2.83 -4.24 17.06
CA ASP A 155 -1.63 -4.70 17.73
C ASP A 155 -0.39 -4.67 16.83
N LEU A 156 -0.56 -4.61 15.52
CA LEU A 156 0.57 -4.59 14.58
C LEU A 156 1.59 -3.49 14.91
N PHE A 157 2.85 -3.91 14.85
CA PHE A 157 4.05 -3.09 14.77
C PHE A 157 4.37 -2.28 16.04
N PRO A 158 5.17 -2.84 16.97
CA PRO A 158 5.74 -2.08 18.09
C PRO A 158 6.69 -0.97 17.61
N GLU A 159 6.80 0.07 18.42
CA GLU A 159 7.87 1.06 18.28
C GLU A 159 9.06 0.57 19.10
N LEU A 160 9.95 -0.19 18.46
CA LEU A 160 11.18 -0.65 19.08
C LEU A 160 12.25 0.45 19.06
N PRO A 161 13.14 0.51 20.08
CA PRO A 161 14.29 1.41 20.06
C PRO A 161 15.10 1.20 18.78
N SER A 162 15.53 2.28 18.13
CA SER A 162 16.41 2.20 16.97
C SER A 162 17.76 1.63 17.39
N ALA A 163 17.94 0.31 17.25
CA ALA A 163 19.28 -0.26 17.20
C ALA A 163 19.99 0.32 15.97
N GLY A 164 21.21 0.82 16.15
CA GLY A 164 21.96 1.52 15.12
C GLY A 164 22.22 0.69 13.85
N LYS A 165 22.87 1.32 12.86
CA LYS A 165 23.35 0.63 11.65
C LYS A 165 24.35 -0.46 12.06
N VAL A 166 23.98 -1.73 11.94
CA VAL A 166 24.92 -2.85 12.06
C VAL A 166 25.09 -3.49 10.67
N GLY A 167 26.34 -3.72 10.29
CA GLY A 167 26.81 -4.06 8.93
C GLY A 167 26.43 -5.44 8.39
N THR A 168 25.37 -6.07 8.91
CA THR A 168 24.85 -7.37 8.45
C THR A 168 23.33 -7.35 8.51
N GLY A 169 22.71 -6.64 7.55
CA GLY A 169 21.26 -6.55 7.43
C GLY A 169 20.64 -5.67 8.51
N GLU A 170 19.66 -4.83 8.13
CA GLU A 170 18.90 -4.05 9.10
C GLU A 170 18.11 -5.01 9.99
N SER A 171 18.68 -5.39 11.12
CA SER A 171 18.03 -6.21 12.11
C SER A 171 16.85 -5.44 12.72
N ILE A 172 15.68 -5.77 12.20
CA ILE A 172 14.44 -5.99 12.95
C ILE A 172 13.86 -4.82 13.74
N ARG A 173 13.46 -3.78 12.99
CA ARG A 173 12.39 -2.86 13.42
C ARG A 173 11.11 -3.68 13.44
N GLY A 174 10.40 -3.78 14.57
CA GLY A 174 9.17 -4.56 14.75
C GLY A 174 8.05 -4.17 13.80
N SER A 175 8.24 -4.49 12.52
CA SER A 175 7.44 -4.13 11.36
C SER A 175 7.11 -5.38 10.56
N ASP A 176 7.41 -6.55 11.13
CA ASP A 176 7.32 -7.83 10.46
C ASP A 176 5.86 -8.28 10.46
N PHE A 177 5.44 -8.68 9.28
CA PHE A 177 4.14 -9.23 9.00
C PHE A 177 4.31 -10.23 7.86
N CYS A 178 3.85 -11.46 8.07
CA CYS A 178 3.89 -12.54 7.08
C CYS A 178 2.58 -13.32 7.17
N LEU A 179 1.78 -13.31 6.11
CA LEU A 179 0.64 -14.19 5.96
C LEU A 179 0.94 -15.19 4.84
N LEU A 180 0.92 -16.49 5.17
CA LEU A 180 1.08 -17.54 4.17
C LEU A 180 -0.10 -17.53 3.20
N LEU A 181 0.19 -17.46 1.90
CA LEU A 181 -0.81 -17.47 0.84
C LEU A 181 -0.84 -18.82 0.12
N ALA A 182 0.30 -19.34 -0.32
CA ALA A 182 0.36 -20.53 -1.16
C ALA A 182 1.71 -21.26 -1.05
N ASN A 183 1.74 -22.53 -1.43
CA ASN A 183 2.96 -23.29 -1.67
C ASN A 183 3.48 -22.96 -3.08
N TYR A 184 4.71 -22.46 -3.19
CA TYR A 184 5.33 -22.00 -4.45
C TYR A 184 5.37 -23.09 -5.52
N HIS A 185 5.53 -24.35 -5.12
CA HIS A 185 5.53 -25.50 -6.03
C HIS A 185 4.23 -25.64 -6.83
N GLN A 186 3.10 -25.13 -6.32
CA GLN A 186 1.84 -25.12 -7.06
C GLN A 186 1.93 -24.27 -8.33
N ILE A 187 2.84 -23.30 -8.40
CA ILE A 187 3.04 -22.43 -9.57
C ILE A 187 4.27 -22.88 -10.36
N GLU A 188 5.43 -23.01 -9.69
CA GLU A 188 6.71 -23.33 -10.34
C GLU A 188 6.65 -24.62 -11.16
N PHE A 189 6.00 -25.66 -10.61
CA PHE A 189 5.92 -26.99 -11.22
C PHE A 189 4.53 -27.32 -11.77
N ALA A 190 3.70 -26.29 -12.02
CA ALA A 190 2.44 -26.50 -12.72
C ALA A 190 2.68 -27.10 -14.12
N ARG A 191 1.83 -28.06 -14.51
CA ARG A 191 1.99 -28.86 -15.74
C ARG A 191 2.02 -28.03 -17.02
N THR A 192 1.31 -26.90 -17.02
CA THR A 192 1.26 -25.98 -18.15
C THR A 192 1.41 -24.54 -17.66
N ASP A 193 1.75 -23.64 -18.57
CA ASP A 193 1.89 -22.21 -18.28
C ASP A 193 0.54 -21.57 -17.96
N GLU A 194 -0.56 -22.04 -18.55
CA GLU A 194 -1.91 -21.54 -18.26
C GLU A 194 -2.31 -21.83 -16.81
N ILE A 195 -2.00 -23.03 -16.30
CA ILE A 195 -2.27 -23.39 -14.90
C ILE A 195 -1.39 -22.55 -13.96
N ALA A 196 -0.12 -22.34 -14.31
CA ALA A 196 0.79 -21.51 -13.51
C ALA A 196 0.28 -20.06 -13.42
N ALA A 197 -0.08 -19.48 -14.57
CA ALA A 197 -0.63 -18.12 -14.67
C ALA A 197 -1.94 -17.98 -13.90
N GLN A 198 -2.86 -18.94 -14.02
CA GLN A 198 -4.12 -18.94 -13.29
C GLN A 198 -3.89 -18.95 -11.77
N ARG A 199 -3.03 -19.86 -11.27
CA ARG A 199 -2.73 -19.95 -9.84
C ARG A 199 -2.01 -18.71 -9.31
N ALA A 200 -1.14 -18.12 -10.10
CA ALA A 200 -0.51 -16.84 -9.78
C ALA A 200 -1.54 -15.71 -9.67
N ALA A 201 -2.48 -15.62 -10.63
CA ALA A 201 -3.58 -14.66 -10.58
C ALA A 201 -4.47 -14.85 -9.35
N GLU A 202 -4.83 -16.10 -9.01
CA GLU A 202 -5.61 -16.44 -7.81
C GLU A 202 -4.91 -15.93 -6.53
N VAL A 203 -3.59 -16.12 -6.40
CA VAL A 203 -2.81 -15.61 -5.27
C VAL A 203 -2.86 -14.08 -5.20
N ILE A 204 -2.65 -13.40 -6.32
CA ILE A 204 -2.65 -11.93 -6.39
C ILE A 204 -4.03 -11.36 -6.08
N ASP A 205 -5.09 -11.95 -6.63
CA ASP A 205 -6.46 -11.49 -6.42
C ASP A 205 -6.92 -11.68 -4.98
N ALA A 206 -6.62 -12.84 -4.38
CA ALA A 206 -6.92 -13.07 -2.97
C ALA A 206 -6.17 -12.08 -2.06
N ALA A 207 -4.88 -11.85 -2.32
CA ALA A 207 -4.06 -10.94 -1.54
C ALA A 207 -4.31 -9.45 -1.84
N TRP A 208 -5.12 -9.13 -2.86
CA TRP A 208 -5.23 -7.77 -3.39
C TRP A 208 -5.66 -6.74 -2.33
N HIS A 209 -6.59 -7.09 -1.45
CA HIS A 209 -7.01 -6.18 -0.39
C HIS A 209 -5.91 -5.88 0.62
N LEU A 210 -5.08 -6.86 0.98
CA LEU A 210 -3.90 -6.64 1.82
C LEU A 210 -2.84 -5.82 1.08
N PHE A 211 -2.60 -6.13 -0.19
CA PHE A 211 -1.70 -5.36 -1.04
C PHE A 211 -2.15 -3.90 -1.17
N SER A 212 -3.46 -3.67 -1.33
CA SER A 212 -4.05 -2.33 -1.37
C SER A 212 -3.88 -1.55 -0.06
N CYS A 213 -3.72 -2.24 1.08
CA CYS A 213 -3.43 -1.60 2.36
C CYS A 213 -2.03 -0.98 2.42
N LEU A 214 -1.14 -1.27 1.47
CA LEU A 214 0.18 -0.64 1.37
C LEU A 214 0.13 0.75 0.72
N TYR A 215 -1.01 1.14 0.12
CA TYR A 215 -1.19 2.47 -0.46
C TYR A 215 -1.74 3.46 0.57
N PRO A 216 -1.53 4.77 0.40
CA PRO A 216 -2.24 5.77 1.17
C PRO A 216 -3.75 5.68 0.89
N TRP A 217 -4.48 4.97 1.76
CA TRP A 217 -5.95 4.96 1.81
C TRP A 217 -6.38 6.00 2.85
N GLU A 218 -6.40 7.26 2.45
CA GLU A 218 -7.06 8.26 3.28
C GLU A 218 -8.58 8.09 3.15
N SER A 219 -9.39 8.29 4.19
CA SER A 219 -10.84 8.39 3.97
C SER A 219 -11.13 9.66 3.16
N PRO A 220 -12.11 9.70 2.25
CA PRO A 220 -12.45 10.91 1.50
C PRO A 220 -12.57 12.14 2.40
N LYS A 221 -13.27 11.99 3.54
CA LYS A 221 -13.41 13.04 4.56
C LYS A 221 -12.09 13.54 5.17
N LYS A 222 -11.06 12.68 5.31
CA LYS A 222 -9.73 13.10 5.77
C LYS A 222 -8.90 13.74 4.66
N ARG A 223 -9.05 13.29 3.41
CA ARG A 223 -8.40 13.88 2.21
C ARG A 223 -8.83 15.33 2.04
N ASP A 224 -10.14 15.55 2.05
CA ASP A 224 -10.72 16.89 1.88
C ASP A 224 -10.26 17.82 3.03
N ALA A 225 -10.19 17.30 4.26
CA ALA A 225 -9.69 18.05 5.42
C ALA A 225 -8.17 18.30 5.39
N SER A 226 -7.38 17.44 4.75
CA SER A 226 -5.92 17.56 4.63
C SER A 226 -5.55 18.60 3.58
N LEU A 227 -6.08 18.46 2.35
CA LEU A 227 -5.90 19.43 1.29
C LEU A 227 -6.45 20.80 1.69
N ARG A 228 -7.65 20.86 2.29
CA ARG A 228 -8.24 22.11 2.79
C ARG A 228 -7.33 22.79 3.81
N ARG A 229 -6.74 22.05 4.75
CA ARG A 229 -5.78 22.62 5.71
C ARG A 229 -4.51 23.13 5.03
N ALA A 230 -3.97 22.40 4.05
CA ALA A 230 -2.81 22.83 3.28
C ALA A 230 -3.11 24.08 2.43
N MET A 231 -4.34 24.21 1.94
CA MET A 231 -4.83 25.37 1.19
C MET A 231 -5.07 26.59 2.10
N LEU A 232 -5.59 26.37 3.32
CA LEU A 232 -5.87 27.42 4.30
C LEU A 232 -4.63 27.98 5.01
N SER A 233 -3.49 27.28 4.96
CA SER A 233 -2.23 27.78 5.56
C SER A 233 -1.66 29.01 4.84
N ASN A 234 -2.22 29.39 3.69
CA ASN A 234 -1.96 30.66 3.02
C ASN A 234 -3.24 31.52 3.00
N PRO A 235 -3.26 32.67 3.70
CA PRO A 235 -4.44 33.52 3.79
C PRO A 235 -4.76 34.18 2.44
N GLY A 236 -6.05 34.25 2.07
CA GLY A 236 -6.54 35.07 0.95
C GLY A 236 -7.35 34.35 -0.14
N LEU A 237 -7.55 33.03 -0.05
CA LEU A 237 -8.24 32.27 -1.08
C LEU A 237 -9.49 31.58 -0.48
N CYS A 238 -10.64 32.24 -0.59
CA CYS A 238 -11.93 31.72 -0.07
C CYS A 238 -13.07 31.80 -1.09
N ASN A 239 -12.77 32.11 -2.35
CA ASN A 239 -13.75 32.21 -3.43
C ASN A 239 -13.56 31.08 -4.44
N CYS A 240 -14.62 30.74 -5.17
CA CYS A 240 -14.55 29.76 -6.24
C CYS A 240 -13.62 30.25 -7.35
N GLU A 241 -12.64 29.44 -7.74
CA GLU A 241 -11.61 29.76 -8.73
C GLU A 241 -11.90 29.16 -10.11
N TYR A 242 -13.13 28.66 -10.33
CA TYR A 242 -13.52 28.02 -11.59
C TYR A 242 -13.27 28.90 -12.82
N SER A 243 -13.45 30.22 -12.71
CA SER A 243 -13.17 31.17 -13.80
C SER A 243 -11.70 31.27 -14.19
N GLN A 244 -10.78 30.78 -13.36
CA GLN A 244 -9.34 30.75 -13.64
C GLN A 244 -8.91 29.48 -14.38
N ILE A 245 -9.82 28.51 -14.56
CA ILE A 245 -9.53 27.26 -15.26
C ILE A 245 -9.61 27.50 -16.77
N VAL A 246 -8.47 27.40 -17.44
CA VAL A 246 -8.39 27.62 -18.89
C VAL A 246 -9.13 26.51 -19.64
N GLY A 247 -10.04 26.90 -20.53
CA GLY A 247 -10.82 25.98 -21.36
C GLY A 247 -12.02 25.34 -20.65
N ALA A 248 -12.34 25.75 -19.42
CA ALA A 248 -13.55 25.27 -18.75
C ALA A 248 -14.82 25.88 -19.38
N PRO A 249 -15.94 25.13 -19.48
CA PRO A 249 -17.21 25.66 -19.96
C PRO A 249 -17.70 26.84 -19.11
N THR A 250 -18.30 27.85 -19.73
CA THR A 250 -18.92 28.96 -19.00
C THR A 250 -20.03 28.44 -18.08
N SER A 251 -19.90 28.71 -16.78
CA SER A 251 -20.88 28.30 -15.78
C SER A 251 -20.78 29.17 -14.54
N ASP A 252 -21.91 29.68 -14.08
CA ASP A 252 -21.99 30.46 -12.85
C ASP A 252 -21.88 29.60 -11.59
N CYS A 253 -21.40 30.21 -10.50
CA CYS A 253 -21.38 29.60 -9.18
C CYS A 253 -22.82 29.33 -8.69
N ASP A 254 -23.00 28.29 -7.89
CA ASP A 254 -24.28 27.95 -7.26
C ASP A 254 -24.48 28.63 -5.88
N GLY A 255 -23.51 29.41 -5.42
CA GLY A 255 -23.54 30.06 -4.10
C GLY A 255 -23.23 29.13 -2.92
N SER A 256 -22.89 27.86 -3.16
CA SER A 256 -22.49 26.94 -2.10
C SER A 256 -21.12 27.30 -1.51
N ALA A 257 -20.87 26.82 -0.29
CA ALA A 257 -19.56 26.98 0.34
C ALA A 257 -18.46 26.34 -0.52
N VAL A 258 -17.32 27.00 -0.62
CA VAL A 258 -16.18 26.47 -1.37
C VAL A 258 -15.49 25.34 -0.61
N GLU A 259 -15.08 24.34 -1.36
CA GLU A 259 -14.29 23.21 -0.91
C GLU A 259 -12.99 23.11 -1.69
N ALA A 260 -11.98 22.50 -1.07
CA ALA A 260 -10.71 22.27 -1.72
C ALA A 260 -10.81 21.00 -2.57
N ALA A 261 -10.67 21.16 -3.88
CA ALA A 261 -10.68 20.08 -4.86
C ALA A 261 -9.25 19.80 -5.35
N HIS A 262 -8.95 18.53 -5.63
CA HIS A 262 -7.68 18.15 -6.25
C HIS A 262 -7.68 18.46 -7.75
N ILE A 263 -6.64 19.15 -8.21
CA ILE A 263 -6.38 19.34 -9.65
C ILE A 263 -5.98 17.99 -10.26
N ILE A 264 -4.98 17.32 -9.69
CA ILE A 264 -4.62 15.95 -10.03
C ILE A 264 -5.24 15.04 -8.97
N PRO A 265 -6.19 14.16 -9.34
CA PRO A 265 -6.82 13.25 -8.40
C PRO A 265 -5.81 12.31 -7.76
N TYR A 266 -6.08 11.88 -6.53
CA TYR A 266 -5.29 10.88 -5.82
C TYR A 266 -5.10 9.57 -6.59
N ALA A 267 -6.15 9.11 -7.28
CA ALA A 267 -6.10 7.91 -8.13
C ALA A 267 -5.03 8.00 -9.24
N ARG A 268 -4.61 9.23 -9.59
CA ARG A 268 -3.55 9.52 -10.56
C ARG A 268 -2.24 10.02 -9.91
N GLY A 269 -2.07 9.80 -8.61
CA GLY A 269 -0.85 10.18 -7.87
C GLY A 269 -0.82 11.63 -7.38
N GLY A 270 -1.97 12.31 -7.32
CA GLY A 270 -2.09 13.64 -6.71
C GLY A 270 -1.67 13.70 -5.24
N SER A 271 -1.23 14.86 -4.77
CA SER A 271 -0.83 15.08 -3.36
C SER A 271 -1.73 16.09 -2.65
N ASP A 272 -1.81 16.04 -1.31
CA ASP A 272 -2.49 17.03 -0.46
C ASP A 272 -1.67 18.30 -0.21
N ARG A 273 -0.92 18.74 -1.21
CA ARG A 273 -0.17 19.99 -1.11
C ARG A 273 -0.98 21.11 -1.76
N SER A 274 -0.80 22.32 -1.25
CA SER A 274 -1.50 23.52 -1.73
C SER A 274 -1.38 23.72 -3.24
N TRP A 275 -0.24 23.36 -3.84
CA TRP A 275 -0.04 23.47 -5.29
C TRP A 275 -0.93 22.55 -6.14
N ASN A 276 -1.49 21.49 -5.54
CA ASN A 276 -2.41 20.57 -6.21
C ASN A 276 -3.89 20.85 -5.86
N GLY A 277 -4.18 21.92 -5.12
CA GLY A 277 -5.52 22.27 -4.70
C GLY A 277 -6.11 23.42 -5.52
N ILE A 278 -7.43 23.41 -5.69
CA ILE A 278 -8.22 24.51 -6.24
C ILE A 278 -9.51 24.68 -5.42
N TRP A 279 -9.94 25.91 -5.20
CA TRP A 279 -11.18 26.21 -4.48
C TRP A 279 -12.36 26.21 -5.43
N LEU A 280 -13.35 25.35 -5.19
CA LEU A 280 -14.53 25.24 -6.03
C LEU A 280 -15.79 25.17 -5.18
N CYS A 281 -16.88 25.76 -5.67
CA CYS A 281 -18.21 25.48 -5.13
C CYS A 281 -18.64 24.05 -5.49
N ALA A 282 -19.64 23.50 -4.81
CA ALA A 282 -20.09 22.13 -5.01
C ALA A 282 -20.45 21.81 -6.47
N LYS A 283 -21.16 22.73 -7.16
CA LYS A 283 -21.46 22.59 -8.60
C LYS A 283 -20.19 22.50 -9.45
N HIS A 284 -19.26 23.43 -9.29
CA HIS A 284 -18.04 23.47 -10.12
C HIS A 284 -17.06 22.35 -9.78
N HIS A 285 -17.02 21.89 -8.53
CA HIS A 285 -16.24 20.71 -8.16
C HIS A 285 -16.72 19.48 -8.95
N ARG A 286 -18.04 19.21 -8.98
CA ARG A 286 -18.60 18.11 -9.79
C ARG A 286 -18.32 18.25 -11.28
N MET A 287 -18.37 19.47 -11.81
CA MET A 287 -18.10 19.71 -13.24
C MET A 287 -16.65 19.43 -13.63
N THR A 288 -15.72 19.60 -12.70
CA THR A 288 -14.27 19.50 -12.95
C THR A 288 -13.66 18.18 -12.49
N GLU A 289 -14.42 17.35 -11.77
CA GLU A 289 -13.94 16.10 -11.20
C GLU A 289 -13.30 15.19 -12.27
N GLY A 290 -12.00 14.88 -12.09
CA GLY A 290 -11.23 14.04 -13.00
C GLY A 290 -10.86 14.67 -14.35
N ARG A 291 -11.27 15.92 -14.60
CA ARG A 291 -11.10 16.65 -15.88
C ARG A 291 -10.08 17.78 -15.81
N LEU A 292 -9.35 17.92 -14.70
CA LEU A 292 -8.33 18.95 -14.55
C LEU A 292 -6.92 18.41 -14.79
N VAL A 293 -6.07 19.28 -15.33
CA VAL A 293 -4.62 19.08 -15.42
C VAL A 293 -3.88 20.38 -15.10
N GLY A 294 -2.64 20.25 -14.62
CA GLY A 294 -1.79 21.37 -14.24
C GLY A 294 -1.57 21.44 -12.73
N CYS A 295 -1.28 22.65 -12.24
CA CYS A 295 -1.00 22.92 -10.83
C CYS A 295 -1.10 24.43 -10.55
N ARG A 296 -1.01 24.83 -9.27
CA ARG A 296 -0.64 26.21 -8.92
C ARG A 296 0.87 26.38 -8.99
N ASP A 297 1.30 27.63 -9.16
CA ASP A 297 2.71 27.96 -9.01
C ASP A 297 3.18 27.73 -7.57
N HIS A 298 4.29 26.99 -7.41
CA HIS A 298 4.87 26.64 -6.12
C HIS A 298 5.38 27.85 -5.34
N SER A 299 5.82 28.89 -6.03
CA SER A 299 6.36 30.13 -5.45
C SER A 299 5.29 31.18 -5.21
N ASN A 300 4.16 31.10 -5.93
CA ASN A 300 3.02 31.98 -5.74
C ASN A 300 1.70 31.24 -5.94
N LEU A 301 1.13 30.73 -4.84
CA LEU A 301 -0.08 29.92 -4.88
C LEU A 301 -1.33 30.69 -5.34
N SER A 302 -1.30 32.03 -5.45
CA SER A 302 -2.41 32.76 -6.07
C SER A 302 -2.49 32.55 -7.59
N VAL A 303 -1.42 32.06 -8.22
CA VAL A 303 -1.36 31.82 -9.66
C VAL A 303 -1.81 30.39 -9.96
N VAL A 304 -3.02 30.26 -10.51
CA VAL A 304 -3.60 28.99 -10.94
C VAL A 304 -3.23 28.71 -12.40
N ARG A 305 -2.49 27.61 -12.66
CA ARG A 305 -2.11 27.15 -14.01
C ARG A 305 -2.81 25.83 -14.33
N VAL A 306 -4.14 25.89 -14.37
CA VAL A 306 -5.00 24.71 -14.53
C VAL A 306 -5.76 24.79 -15.85
N ARG A 307 -5.86 23.64 -16.55
CA ARG A 307 -6.64 23.49 -17.77
C ARG A 307 -7.72 22.43 -17.59
N PHE A 308 -8.85 22.65 -18.25
CA PHE A 308 -9.92 21.68 -18.36
C PHE A 308 -9.68 20.75 -19.56
N LEU A 309 -9.84 19.45 -19.35
CA LEU A 309 -9.79 18.42 -20.37
C LEU A 309 -11.19 18.24 -20.98
N VAL A 310 -11.30 18.51 -22.28
CA VAL A 310 -12.46 18.13 -23.08
C VAL A 310 -12.20 16.70 -23.56
N HIS A 311 -12.83 15.73 -22.90
CA HIS A 311 -12.94 14.36 -23.40
C HIS A 311 -14.24 14.21 -24.18
#